data_AF-A0A3A6UXP2-F1
#
_entry.id   AF-A0A3A6UXP2-F1
#
_cell.length_a   1.000
_cell.length_b   1.000
_cell.length_c   1.000
_cell.angle_alpha   90.00
_cell.angle_beta   90.00
_cell.angle_gamma   90.00
#
_symmetry.space_group_name_H-M   'P 1'
#
loop_
_entity.id
_entity.type
_entity.pdbx_description
1 polymer ?
#
loop_
_entity_poly.entity_id
_entity_poly.type
_entity_poly.pdbx_seq_one_letter_code
_entity_poly.pdbx_strand_id
1 'polypeptide(L)'
;MRKNLLKTMIVLSIGLLTYETTFSLPQIILNKADDFSIEIGTVSKSTFSSCGNSIANCLVTLKLMIHNEGFVIIHNNSSRTLTNVRAYFPEELQNQVDQNASACISLAPGLSCRLTFRPTTMSQFLERTAIPIHGDKTSTAFFDLQITE
;
A
#
# COMPACT_ATOMS: atom_id res chain seq x y z
N MET A 1 58.41 -6.22 54.01
CA MET A 1 59.57 -6.72 53.23
C MET A 1 59.08 -7.60 52.08
N ARG A 2 59.08 -7.09 50.85
CA ARG A 2 59.58 -7.75 49.61
C ARG A 2 59.13 -6.93 48.41
N LYS A 3 60.13 -6.33 47.76
CA LYS A 3 60.07 -5.78 46.40
C LYS A 3 59.75 -6.91 45.42
N ASN A 4 59.05 -6.63 44.33
CA ASN A 4 59.27 -7.31 43.06
C ASN A 4 58.92 -6.38 41.90
N LEU A 5 59.97 -5.91 41.23
CA LEU A 5 59.94 -5.38 39.87
C LEU A 5 59.39 -6.47 38.93
N LEU A 6 58.63 -6.11 37.89
CA LEU A 6 58.89 -6.69 36.57
C LEU A 6 58.23 -5.91 35.41
N LYS A 7 59.13 -5.38 34.57
CA LYS A 7 59.12 -5.27 33.09
C LYS A 7 58.13 -4.34 32.39
N THR A 8 58.72 -3.25 31.91
CA THR A 8 58.37 -2.39 30.77
C THR A 8 57.99 -3.20 29.52
N MET A 9 56.80 -2.97 28.96
CA MET A 9 56.43 -3.39 27.60
C MET A 9 56.44 -2.16 26.68
N ILE A 10 57.22 -2.25 25.60
CA ILE A 10 57.19 -1.32 24.46
C ILE A 10 56.14 -1.87 23.50
N VAL A 11 55.05 -1.13 23.28
CA VAL A 11 54.03 -1.47 22.27
C VAL A 11 54.36 -0.69 21.01
N LEU A 12 54.69 -1.42 19.93
CA LEU A 12 54.98 -0.89 18.61
C LEU A 12 53.65 -0.68 17.87
N SER A 13 53.17 0.56 17.81
CA SER A 13 51.91 0.92 17.14
C SER A 13 52.10 0.96 15.63
N ILE A 14 51.58 -0.05 14.93
CA ILE A 14 51.47 -0.05 13.47
C ILE A 14 50.21 0.73 13.10
N GLY A 15 50.37 1.92 12.51
CA GLY A 15 49.24 2.71 12.01
C GLY A 15 48.68 2.10 10.73
N LEU A 16 47.45 1.60 10.77
CA LEU A 16 46.67 1.30 9.57
C LEU A 16 46.08 2.61 9.03
N LEU A 17 46.44 2.98 7.78
CA LEU A 17 45.67 3.96 7.01
C LEU A 17 44.32 3.34 6.63
N THR A 18 43.23 3.82 7.23
CA THR A 18 41.88 3.55 6.73
C THR A 18 41.56 4.58 5.65
N TYR A 19 41.59 4.16 4.38
CA TYR A 19 41.00 4.90 3.27
C TYR A 19 39.48 4.77 3.36
N GLU A 20 38.79 5.78 3.89
CA GLU A 20 37.34 5.85 3.79
C GLU A 20 36.98 6.36 2.40
N THR A 21 36.46 5.47 1.55
CA THR A 21 35.81 5.86 0.31
C THR A 21 34.35 6.16 0.62
N THR A 22 33.98 7.43 0.61
CA THR A 22 32.58 7.86 0.74
C THR A 22 31.86 7.57 -0.58
N PHE A 23 31.29 6.37 -0.70
CA PHE A 23 30.31 6.09 -1.73
C PHE A 23 29.01 6.82 -1.39
N SER A 24 28.82 8.00 -1.97
CA SER A 24 27.52 8.66 -2.07
C SER A 24 26.63 7.83 -2.99
N LEU A 25 25.69 7.06 -2.43
CA LEU A 25 24.62 6.44 -3.21
C LEU A 25 23.84 7.56 -3.96
N PRO A 26 23.47 7.36 -5.23
CA PRO A 26 22.52 8.25 -5.87
C PRO A 26 21.25 8.24 -5.04
N GLN A 27 20.85 9.40 -4.54
CA GLN A 27 19.53 9.55 -3.94
C GLN A 27 18.53 9.20 -5.04
N ILE A 28 17.85 8.07 -4.90
CA ILE A 28 16.65 7.80 -5.68
C ILE A 28 15.71 8.95 -5.35
N ILE A 29 15.57 9.89 -6.28
CA ILE A 29 14.48 10.86 -6.24
C ILE A 29 13.23 10.01 -6.42
N LEU A 30 12.68 9.53 -5.31
CA LEU A 30 11.32 9.04 -5.28
C LEU A 30 10.50 10.30 -5.53
N ASN A 31 10.14 10.53 -6.80
CA ASN A 31 9.09 11.49 -7.12
C ASN A 31 7.93 11.08 -6.22
N LYS A 32 7.69 11.85 -5.15
CA LYS A 32 6.59 11.61 -4.22
C LYS A 32 5.32 11.88 -5.01
N ALA A 33 4.91 10.90 -5.79
CA ALA A 33 3.69 10.91 -6.56
C ALA A 33 2.56 11.04 -5.55
N ASP A 34 1.84 12.15 -5.66
CA ASP A 34 0.64 12.56 -4.91
C ASP A 34 0.13 11.47 -3.93
N ASP A 35 0.60 11.57 -2.68
CA ASP A 35 0.49 10.54 -1.64
C ASP A 35 -0.96 10.46 -1.14
N PHE A 36 -1.74 9.47 -1.61
CA PHE A 36 -3.08 9.14 -1.10
C PHE A 36 -3.04 7.76 -0.43
N SER A 37 -3.78 7.58 0.67
CA SER A 37 -3.81 6.31 1.40
C SER A 37 -5.14 5.59 1.24
N ILE A 38 -5.13 4.28 1.43
CA ILE A 38 -6.30 3.42 1.26
C ILE A 38 -6.65 2.75 2.60
N GLU A 39 -7.94 2.62 2.92
CA GLU A 39 -8.44 1.79 4.02
C GLU A 39 -9.55 0.87 3.52
N ILE A 40 -9.65 -0.37 4.00
CA ILE A 40 -10.60 -1.36 3.48
C ILE A 40 -11.53 -1.88 4.56
N GLY A 41 -12.80 -2.10 4.18
CA GLY A 41 -13.77 -2.83 4.98
C GLY A 41 -14.74 -3.66 4.14
N THR A 42 -15.32 -4.70 4.75
CA THR A 42 -16.36 -5.54 4.13
C THR A 42 -17.61 -5.55 5.00
N VAL A 43 -18.79 -5.55 4.37
CA VAL A 43 -20.07 -5.66 5.08
C VAL A 43 -20.36 -7.15 5.29
N SER A 44 -19.87 -7.70 6.40
CA SER A 44 -20.35 -8.97 7.02
C SER A 44 -19.80 -9.26 8.43
N LYS A 45 -18.73 -8.60 8.88
CA LYS A 45 -18.26 -8.47 10.29
C LYS A 45 -16.95 -7.66 10.25
N SER A 46 -16.99 -6.41 10.72
CA SER A 46 -15.92 -5.43 10.48
C SER A 46 -14.73 -5.58 11.42
N THR A 47 -13.55 -5.84 10.86
CA THR A 47 -12.28 -5.34 11.39
C THR A 47 -11.62 -4.55 10.27
N PHE A 48 -11.52 -3.24 10.45
CA PHE A 48 -10.92 -2.31 9.49
C PHE A 48 -9.42 -2.61 9.37
N SER A 49 -8.93 -2.82 8.16
CA SER A 49 -7.50 -2.89 7.87
C SER A 49 -7.12 -1.66 7.04
N SER A 50 -6.30 -0.78 7.63
CA SER A 50 -5.71 0.36 6.93
C SER A 50 -4.55 -0.11 6.06
N CYS A 51 -4.49 0.37 4.83
CA CYS A 51 -3.39 0.11 3.90
C CYS A 51 -2.82 1.44 3.42
N GLY A 52 -1.92 2.00 4.21
CA GLY A 52 -0.98 2.97 3.69
C GLY A 52 -0.01 2.27 2.75
N ASN A 53 0.09 2.75 1.49
CA ASN A 53 1.17 2.55 0.50
C ASN A 53 1.89 1.19 0.42
N SER A 54 1.29 0.08 0.87
CA SER A 54 1.95 -1.21 1.05
C SER A 54 1.12 -2.34 0.44
N ILE A 55 1.80 -3.15 -0.37
CA ILE A 55 1.27 -4.13 -1.33
C ILE A 55 0.77 -5.43 -0.66
N ALA A 56 0.53 -5.47 0.66
CA ALA A 56 0.50 -6.74 1.38
C ALA A 56 -0.77 -7.12 2.16
N ASN A 57 -1.72 -6.22 2.48
CA ASN A 57 -2.77 -6.57 3.47
C ASN A 57 -4.20 -6.05 3.18
N CYS A 58 -4.48 -5.62 1.96
CA CYS A 58 -5.74 -4.95 1.63
C CYS A 58 -6.74 -5.88 0.95
N LEU A 59 -7.44 -6.75 1.69
CA LEU A 59 -8.34 -7.74 1.09
C LEU A 59 -9.82 -7.35 1.15
N VAL A 60 -10.45 -7.22 -0.02
CA VAL A 60 -11.90 -7.22 -0.18
C VAL A 60 -12.35 -8.65 -0.48
N THR A 61 -13.29 -9.16 0.31
CA THR A 61 -13.93 -10.46 0.07
C THR A 61 -15.39 -10.25 -0.32
N LEU A 62 -15.74 -10.69 -1.51
CA LEU A 62 -17.12 -10.79 -1.98
C LEU A 62 -17.58 -12.24 -1.85
N LYS A 63 -18.88 -12.45 -1.58
CA LYS A 63 -19.48 -13.77 -1.45
C LYS A 63 -20.50 -13.96 -2.55
N LEU A 64 -20.42 -15.08 -3.24
CA LEU A 64 -21.47 -15.52 -4.15
C LEU A 64 -22.75 -15.78 -3.35
N MET A 65 -23.90 -15.68 -4.02
CA MET A 65 -25.22 -16.06 -3.47
C MET A 65 -25.74 -15.23 -2.29
N ILE A 66 -24.92 -14.33 -1.72
CA ILE A 66 -25.31 -13.37 -0.70
C ILE A 66 -25.09 -11.98 -1.29
N HIS A 67 -26.09 -11.09 -1.20
CA HIS A 67 -25.90 -9.68 -1.54
C HIS A 67 -24.99 -9.02 -0.51
N ASN A 68 -23.68 -9.20 -0.67
CA ASN A 68 -22.67 -8.58 0.17
C ASN A 68 -22.00 -7.42 -0.58
N GLU A 69 -21.48 -6.48 0.19
CA GLU A 69 -20.75 -5.32 -0.32
C GLU A 69 -19.37 -5.26 0.30
N GLY A 70 -18.37 -5.13 -0.55
CA GLY A 70 -17.01 -4.74 -0.18
C GLY A 70 -16.83 -3.25 -0.41
N PHE A 71 -15.95 -2.60 0.34
CA PHE A 71 -15.60 -1.21 0.07
C PHE A 71 -14.15 -0.90 0.36
N VAL A 72 -13.68 0.14 -0.34
CA VAL A 72 -12.37 0.74 -0.18
C VAL A 72 -12.59 2.23 0.09
N ILE A 73 -12.07 2.73 1.20
CA ILE A 73 -12.00 4.14 1.55
C ILE A 73 -10.70 4.70 1.01
N ILE A 74 -10.80 5.78 0.24
CA ILE A 74 -9.66 6.53 -0.27
C ILE A 74 -9.53 7.79 0.56
N HIS A 75 -8.34 8.07 1.06
CA HIS A 75 -8.00 9.30 1.78
C HIS A 75 -7.03 10.12 0.95
N ASN A 76 -7.41 11.35 0.64
CA ASN A 76 -6.52 12.26 -0.06
C ASN A 76 -5.59 12.98 0.93
N ASN A 77 -4.40 12.42 1.14
CA ASN A 77 -3.36 13.06 1.97
C ASN A 77 -2.42 13.97 1.16
N SER A 78 -2.71 14.17 -0.12
CA SER A 78 -1.94 15.08 -0.98
C SER A 78 -2.38 16.53 -0.78
N SER A 79 -1.63 17.47 -1.35
CA SER A 79 -2.00 18.89 -1.37
C SER A 79 -2.90 19.27 -2.55
N ARG A 80 -3.31 18.31 -3.39
CA ARG A 80 -4.08 18.52 -4.62
C ARG A 80 -5.40 17.77 -4.56
N THR A 81 -6.41 18.26 -5.28
CA THR A 81 -7.65 17.51 -5.48
C THR A 81 -7.38 16.30 -6.37
N LEU A 82 -7.78 15.11 -5.92
CA LEU A 82 -7.76 13.90 -6.74
C LEU A 82 -9.05 13.85 -7.57
N THR A 83 -8.96 13.43 -8.82
CA THR A 83 -10.12 13.30 -9.70
C THR A 83 -10.24 11.90 -10.26
N ASN A 84 -11.47 11.46 -10.49
CA ASN A 84 -11.82 10.19 -11.11
C ASN A 84 -11.14 8.97 -10.49
N VAL A 85 -11.02 8.94 -9.16
CA VAL A 85 -10.40 7.80 -8.46
C VAL A 85 -11.33 6.60 -8.57
N ARG A 86 -10.81 5.50 -9.11
CA ARG A 86 -11.54 4.24 -9.28
C ARG A 86 -10.60 3.04 -9.38
N ALA A 87 -11.15 1.85 -9.17
CA ALA A 87 -10.49 0.59 -9.48
C ALA A 87 -10.59 0.28 -10.98
N TYR A 88 -9.56 -0.37 -11.51
CA TYR A 88 -9.45 -0.79 -12.90
C TYR A 88 -9.32 -2.31 -12.94
N PHE A 89 -10.33 -2.96 -13.51
CA PHE A 89 -10.39 -4.42 -13.58
C PHE A 89 -9.75 -4.92 -14.88
N PRO A 90 -8.94 -6.00 -14.81
CA PRO A 90 -8.59 -6.79 -15.99
C PRO A 90 -9.85 -7.22 -16.77
N GLU A 91 -9.71 -7.45 -18.07
CA GLU A 91 -10.82 -7.76 -18.97
C GLU A 91 -11.66 -8.94 -18.47
N GLU A 92 -11.00 -9.98 -17.98
CA GLU A 92 -11.60 -11.18 -17.41
C GLU A 92 -12.46 -10.94 -16.15
N LEU A 93 -12.27 -9.81 -15.47
CA LEU A 93 -13.00 -9.43 -14.26
C LEU A 93 -14.05 -8.33 -14.49
N GLN A 94 -14.08 -7.67 -15.65
CA GLN A 94 -14.95 -6.51 -15.89
C GLN A 94 -16.44 -6.80 -15.66
N ASN A 95 -16.89 -8.02 -15.97
CA ASN A 95 -18.29 -8.43 -15.79
C ASN A 95 -18.55 -9.15 -14.46
N GLN A 96 -17.52 -9.34 -13.62
CA GLN A 96 -17.64 -10.08 -12.36
C GLN A 96 -17.90 -9.18 -11.16
N VAL A 97 -17.63 -7.87 -11.26
CA VAL A 97 -17.72 -6.97 -10.11
C VAL A 97 -18.32 -5.64 -10.55
N ASP A 98 -19.43 -5.27 -9.93
CA ASP A 98 -19.97 -3.92 -10.04
C ASP A 98 -19.22 -2.99 -9.07
N GLN A 99 -18.61 -1.95 -9.62
CA GLN A 99 -18.02 -0.86 -8.85
C GLN A 99 -18.90 0.38 -8.88
N ASN A 100 -19.12 0.98 -7.71
CA ASN A 100 -19.61 2.36 -7.60
C ASN A 100 -18.49 3.30 -7.13
N ALA A 101 -18.12 4.25 -8.00
CA ALA A 101 -17.09 5.26 -7.74
C ALA A 101 -17.65 6.70 -7.69
N SER A 102 -18.97 6.88 -7.60
CA SER A 102 -19.60 8.21 -7.72
C SER A 102 -19.15 9.20 -6.63
N ALA A 103 -18.78 8.68 -5.45
CA ALA A 103 -18.27 9.49 -4.34
C ALA A 103 -16.81 9.95 -4.54
N CYS A 104 -16.10 9.39 -5.53
CA CYS A 104 -14.67 9.57 -5.75
C CYS A 104 -14.32 10.32 -7.06
N ILE A 105 -15.30 10.99 -7.66
CA ILE A 105 -15.12 11.79 -8.89
C ILE A 105 -14.21 12.99 -8.64
N SER A 106 -14.35 13.64 -7.49
CA SER A 106 -13.52 14.78 -7.08
C SER A 106 -13.36 14.75 -5.56
N LEU A 107 -12.12 14.63 -5.10
CA LEU A 107 -11.77 14.46 -3.70
C LEU A 107 -10.74 15.52 -3.28
N ALA A 108 -11.17 16.53 -2.53
CA ALA A 108 -10.30 17.59 -2.06
C ALA A 108 -9.25 17.09 -1.05
N PRO A 109 -8.13 17.82 -0.85
CA PRO A 109 -7.13 17.51 0.18
C PRO A 109 -7.75 17.32 1.58
N GLY A 110 -7.29 16.30 2.30
CA GLY A 110 -7.74 15.95 3.66
C GLY A 110 -9.11 15.29 3.75
N LEU A 111 -9.78 15.03 2.62
CA LEU A 111 -11.07 14.35 2.58
C LEU A 111 -10.92 12.87 2.22
N SER A 112 -12.00 12.12 2.47
CA SER A 112 -12.12 10.72 2.12
C SER A 112 -13.31 10.47 1.20
N CYS A 113 -13.21 9.46 0.33
CA CYS A 113 -14.33 8.94 -0.42
C CYS A 113 -14.38 7.42 -0.33
N ARG A 114 -15.50 6.81 -0.76
CA ARG A 114 -15.72 5.37 -0.72
C ARG A 114 -15.98 4.83 -2.12
N LEU A 115 -15.17 3.84 -2.52
CA LEU A 115 -15.47 2.92 -3.62
C LEU A 115 -16.21 1.71 -3.04
N THR A 116 -17.32 1.30 -3.66
CA THR A 116 -18.03 0.08 -3.26
C THR A 116 -18.02 -0.95 -4.37
N PHE A 117 -17.97 -2.22 -3.99
CA PHE A 117 -17.83 -3.38 -4.87
C PHE A 117 -18.89 -4.40 -4.52
N ARG A 118 -19.56 -4.94 -5.53
CA ARG A 118 -20.55 -6.01 -5.38
C ARG A 118 -20.33 -7.07 -6.44
N PRO A 119 -20.53 -8.36 -6.11
CA PRO A 119 -20.56 -9.39 -7.14
C PRO A 119 -21.75 -9.13 -8.07
N THR A 120 -21.57 -9.36 -9.36
CA THR A 120 -22.63 -9.38 -10.37
C THR A 120 -23.31 -10.75 -10.39
N THR A 121 -24.35 -10.90 -11.22
CA THR A 121 -24.94 -12.23 -11.50
C THR A 121 -24.04 -13.15 -12.30
N MET A 122 -22.98 -12.61 -12.92
CA MET A 122 -21.99 -13.35 -13.72
C MET A 122 -20.72 -13.66 -12.94
N SER A 123 -20.62 -13.23 -11.68
CA SER A 123 -19.46 -13.51 -10.83
C SER A 123 -19.20 -14.99 -10.71
N GLN A 124 -17.92 -15.35 -10.79
CA GLN A 124 -17.44 -16.69 -10.48
C GLN A 124 -16.48 -16.59 -9.30
N PHE A 125 -16.04 -17.74 -8.82
CA PHE A 125 -14.97 -17.80 -7.85
C PHE A 125 -13.73 -17.07 -8.40
N LEU A 126 -13.17 -16.18 -7.58
CA LEU A 126 -11.99 -15.39 -7.90
C LEU A 126 -10.98 -15.59 -6.80
N GLU A 127 -9.87 -16.23 -7.14
CA GLU A 127 -8.69 -16.27 -6.29
C GLU A 127 -8.20 -14.85 -6.00
N ARG A 128 -7.52 -14.69 -4.87
CA ARG A 128 -6.97 -13.40 -4.45
C ARG A 128 -6.18 -12.73 -5.57
N THR A 129 -6.70 -11.62 -6.08
CA THR A 129 -6.18 -10.90 -7.25
C THR A 129 -5.94 -9.44 -6.90
N ALA A 130 -4.75 -8.93 -7.24
CA ALA A 130 -4.42 -7.52 -7.03
C ALA A 130 -5.13 -6.64 -8.07
N ILE A 131 -5.95 -5.70 -7.60
CA ILE A 131 -6.72 -4.76 -8.39
C ILE A 131 -6.10 -3.36 -8.25
N PRO A 132 -5.68 -2.72 -9.35
CA PRO A 132 -5.17 -1.36 -9.32
C PRO A 132 -6.28 -0.34 -9.06
N ILE A 133 -5.97 0.67 -8.25
CA ILE A 133 -6.75 1.88 -8.02
C ILE A 133 -5.87 3.07 -8.36
N HIS A 134 -6.40 4.00 -9.16
CA HIS A 134 -5.79 5.31 -9.35
C HIS A 134 -6.85 6.34 -9.79
N GLY A 135 -6.51 7.61 -9.60
CA GLY A 135 -7.21 8.74 -10.23
C GLY A 135 -6.43 9.27 -11.42
N ASP A 136 -6.84 10.43 -11.91
CA ASP A 136 -6.12 11.14 -12.96
C ASP A 136 -4.79 11.68 -12.41
N LYS A 137 -3.69 11.34 -13.08
CA LYS A 137 -2.33 11.81 -12.75
C LYS A 137 -1.87 11.47 -11.33
N THR A 138 -2.50 10.49 -10.67
CA THR A 138 -2.05 9.98 -9.38
C THR A 138 -1.09 8.80 -9.56
N SER A 139 -0.41 8.40 -8.49
CA SER A 139 0.20 7.07 -8.40
C SER A 139 -0.88 5.97 -8.46
N THR A 140 -0.44 4.74 -8.75
CA THR A 140 -1.29 3.55 -8.65
C THR A 140 -1.08 2.88 -7.30
N ALA A 141 -2.18 2.60 -6.62
CA ALA A 141 -2.21 1.77 -5.44
C ALA A 141 -2.95 0.46 -5.78
N PHE A 142 -2.83 -0.55 -4.92
CA PHE A 142 -3.43 -1.87 -5.15
C PHE A 142 -4.18 -2.33 -3.91
N PHE A 143 -5.27 -3.05 -4.15
CA PHE A 143 -5.92 -3.88 -3.14
C PHE A 143 -6.13 -5.28 -3.69
N ASP A 144 -6.19 -6.27 -2.83
CA ASP A 144 -6.56 -7.62 -3.19
C ASP A 144 -8.08 -7.77 -3.19
N LEU A 145 -8.61 -8.40 -4.22
CA LEU A 145 -10.00 -8.82 -4.30
C LEU A 145 -10.06 -10.34 -4.39
N GLN A 146 -10.99 -10.95 -3.66
CA GLN A 146 -11.36 -12.34 -3.86
C GLN A 146 -12.89 -12.47 -3.85
N ILE A 147 -13.38 -13.47 -4.58
CA ILE A 147 -14.80 -13.85 -4.60
C ILE A 147 -14.88 -15.29 -4.12
N THR A 148 -15.54 -15.52 -2.99
CA THR A 148 -15.74 -16.85 -2.40
C THR A 148 -17.19 -17.29 -2.55
N GLU A 149 -17.47 -18.56 -2.25
CA GLU A 149 -18.84 -19.05 -2.01
C GLU A 149 -19.51 -18.37 -0.80
#